data_AF-A0A6A8QFP9-F1
#
_entry.id   AF-A0A6A8QFP9-F1
#
_cell.length_a   1.000
_cell.length_b   1.000
_cell.length_c   1.000
_cell.angle_alpha   90.00
_cell.angle_beta   90.00
_cell.angle_gamma   90.00
#
_symmetry.space_group_name_H-M   'P 1'
#
loop_
_entity.id
_entity.type
_entity.pdbx_description
1 polymer ?
#
loop_
_entity_poly.entity_id
_entity_poly.type
_entity_poly.pdbx_seq_one_letter_code
_entity_poly.pdbx_strand_id
1 'polypeptide(L)'
;MIWLNRTIFVLLAALWLAASGPAAAAEAVWLPFDALSAGDRSIAEQALAGLFGEDPDLWPDWLDPRAIVITAGRSDTLLIVREPYRAPCGQFLFLIFGPPGTDGTRSRLGDGFCAGTLGIAPQRFQSMPDLIFSEGRRKDAADGLWKRVDQRVRWTANGWVTVDTGPAPGTSSNPFSGLFGK
;
A
#
# COMPACT_ATOMS: atom_id res chain seq x y z
N MET A 1 -40.91 -21.65 47.18
CA MET A 1 -39.45 -21.79 46.96
C MET A 1 -39.19 -21.73 45.46
N ILE A 2 -38.85 -20.57 44.92
CA ILE A 2 -38.48 -20.38 43.50
C ILE A 2 -37.12 -19.67 43.53
N TRP A 3 -36.07 -20.47 43.67
CA TRP A 3 -34.67 -20.02 43.74
C TRP A 3 -33.86 -20.77 42.70
N LEU A 4 -34.17 -20.59 41.41
CA LEU A 4 -33.36 -21.19 40.35
C LEU A 4 -33.56 -20.45 39.02
N ASN A 5 -33.22 -19.16 38.96
CA ASN A 5 -33.37 -18.43 37.69
C ASN A 5 -32.41 -17.25 37.46
N ARG A 6 -31.19 -17.30 38.01
CA ARG A 6 -30.18 -16.24 37.80
C ARG A 6 -28.85 -16.72 37.21
N THR A 7 -28.55 -18.01 37.27
CA THR A 7 -27.26 -18.55 36.81
C THR A 7 -27.18 -18.79 35.30
N ILE A 8 -28.32 -18.97 34.62
CA ILE A 8 -28.34 -19.29 33.18
C ILE A 8 -28.08 -18.03 32.32
N PHE A 9 -28.48 -16.84 32.77
CA PHE A 9 -28.27 -15.59 32.02
C PHE A 9 -26.80 -15.16 31.95
N VAL A 10 -25.99 -15.51 32.95
CA VAL A 10 -24.56 -15.12 32.99
C VAL A 10 -23.72 -15.98 32.03
N LEU A 11 -24.07 -17.25 31.85
CA LEU A 11 -23.39 -18.16 30.92
C LEU A 11 -23.63 -17.79 29.45
N LEU A 12 -24.81 -17.28 29.10
CA LEU A 12 -25.07 -16.79 27.74
C LEU A 12 -24.29 -15.51 27.42
N ALA A 13 -24.13 -14.58 28.37
CA ALA A 13 -23.37 -13.35 28.14
C ALA A 13 -21.86 -13.63 27.95
N ALA A 14 -21.32 -14.62 28.68
CA ALA A 14 -19.91 -15.02 28.56
C ALA A 14 -19.60 -15.75 27.23
N LEU A 15 -20.56 -16.51 26.67
CA LEU A 15 -20.36 -17.17 25.38
C LEU A 15 -20.39 -16.22 24.18
N TRP A 16 -21.05 -15.06 24.29
CA TRP A 16 -21.09 -14.06 23.21
C TRP A 16 -19.83 -13.18 23.14
N LEU A 17 -19.02 -13.11 24.21
CA LEU A 17 -17.81 -12.28 24.24
C LEU A 17 -16.56 -12.95 23.66
N ALA A 18 -16.62 -14.25 23.33
CA ALA A 18 -15.44 -15.00 22.86
C ALA A 18 -15.22 -14.96 21.33
N ALA A 19 -16.12 -14.33 20.57
CA ALA A 19 -16.04 -14.31 19.10
C ALA A 19 -15.45 -13.02 18.51
N SER A 20 -14.97 -12.08 19.33
CA SER A 20 -14.17 -10.95 18.83
C SER A 20 -12.70 -11.36 18.75
N GLY A 21 -12.40 -12.28 17.83
CA GLY A 21 -11.02 -12.48 17.39
C GLY A 21 -10.48 -11.15 16.85
N PRO A 22 -9.18 -10.85 17.04
CA PRO A 22 -8.59 -9.70 16.36
C PRO A 22 -8.82 -9.92 14.87
N ALA A 23 -9.50 -8.97 14.22
CA ALA A 23 -9.59 -8.95 12.78
C ALA A 23 -8.15 -8.89 12.27
N ALA A 24 -7.61 -10.04 11.89
CA ALA A 24 -6.30 -10.13 11.28
C ALA A 24 -6.35 -9.20 10.07
N ALA A 25 -5.50 -8.16 10.08
CA ALA A 25 -5.33 -7.33 8.92
C ALA A 25 -5.01 -8.28 7.76
N ALA A 26 -5.89 -8.35 6.77
CA ALA A 26 -5.72 -9.24 5.65
C ALA A 26 -4.33 -9.00 5.06
N GLU A 27 -3.45 -9.98 5.23
CA GLU A 27 -2.09 -9.90 4.74
C GLU A 27 -2.16 -9.79 3.22
N ALA A 28 -1.46 -8.80 2.67
CA ALA A 28 -1.59 -8.44 1.27
C ALA A 28 -1.03 -9.58 0.40
N VAL A 29 -1.90 -10.39 -0.20
CA VAL A 29 -1.47 -11.53 -1.01
C VAL A 29 -1.09 -11.05 -2.41
N TRP A 30 0.17 -11.23 -2.78
CA TRP A 30 0.67 -10.97 -4.13
C TRP A 30 0.19 -12.06 -5.08
N LEU A 31 -0.57 -11.65 -6.09
CA LEU A 31 -1.15 -12.50 -7.11
C LEU A 31 -0.37 -12.39 -8.43
N PRO A 32 -0.21 -13.49 -9.16
CA PRO A 32 0.18 -13.43 -10.57
C PRO A 32 -0.93 -12.78 -11.41
N PHE A 33 -0.58 -12.24 -12.58
CA PHE A 33 -1.52 -11.45 -13.40
C PHE A 33 -2.68 -12.28 -13.97
N ASP A 34 -2.47 -13.57 -14.22
CA ASP A 34 -3.50 -14.52 -14.67
C ASP A 34 -4.57 -14.80 -13.60
N ALA A 35 -4.27 -14.55 -12.32
CA ALA A 35 -5.21 -14.64 -11.21
C ALA A 35 -6.02 -13.35 -10.98
N LEU A 36 -5.75 -12.28 -11.73
CA LEU A 36 -6.50 -11.02 -11.65
C LEU A 36 -7.80 -11.08 -12.47
N SER A 37 -8.74 -10.19 -12.15
CA SER A 37 -9.88 -9.94 -13.03
C SER A 37 -9.39 -9.43 -14.40
N ALA A 38 -10.14 -9.66 -15.48
CA ALA A 38 -9.75 -9.18 -16.81
C ALA A 38 -9.50 -7.66 -16.85
N GLY A 39 -10.29 -6.88 -16.11
CA GLY A 39 -10.12 -5.43 -16.00
C GLY A 39 -8.84 -5.04 -15.25
N ASP A 40 -8.59 -5.63 -14.08
CA ASP A 40 -7.39 -5.31 -13.30
C ASP A 40 -6.11 -5.82 -13.99
N ARG A 41 -6.18 -6.97 -14.66
CA ARG A 41 -5.10 -7.50 -15.49
C ARG A 41 -4.73 -6.53 -16.60
N SER A 42 -5.72 -6.07 -17.37
CA SER A 42 -5.50 -5.10 -18.46
C SER A 42 -4.86 -3.80 -17.95
N ILE A 43 -5.29 -3.30 -16.79
CA ILE A 43 -4.70 -2.10 -16.18
C ILE A 43 -3.26 -2.37 -15.77
N ALA A 44 -2.99 -3.50 -15.14
CA ALA A 44 -1.66 -3.88 -14.70
C ALA A 44 -0.68 -4.09 -15.87
N GLU A 45 -1.15 -4.69 -16.96
CA GLU A 45 -0.36 -4.90 -18.18
C GLU A 45 -0.02 -3.56 -18.86
N GLN A 46 -1.02 -2.70 -19.08
CA GLN A 46 -0.82 -1.36 -19.64
C GLN A 46 0.12 -0.49 -18.78
N ALA A 47 0.08 -0.66 -17.45
CA ALA A 47 0.94 0.08 -16.54
C ALA A 47 2.43 -0.20 -16.75
N LEU A 48 2.77 -1.41 -17.21
CA LEU A 48 4.12 -1.88 -17.47
C LEU A 48 4.50 -1.82 -18.96
N ALA A 49 3.53 -1.63 -19.86
CA ALA A 49 3.75 -1.58 -21.30
C ALA A 49 4.80 -0.55 -21.73
N GLY A 50 4.81 0.63 -21.09
CA GLY A 50 5.82 1.67 -21.35
C GLY A 50 7.25 1.28 -20.97
N LEU A 51 7.44 0.24 -20.15
CA LEU A 51 8.75 -0.24 -19.70
C LEU A 51 9.21 -1.48 -20.46
N PHE A 52 8.30 -2.38 -20.83
CA PHE A 52 8.64 -3.71 -21.38
C PHE A 52 8.02 -3.99 -22.75
N GLY A 53 7.24 -3.07 -23.30
CA GLY A 53 6.53 -3.21 -24.56
C GLY A 53 5.04 -3.56 -24.38
N GLU A 54 4.26 -3.30 -25.42
CA GLU A 54 2.79 -3.44 -25.42
C GLU A 54 2.28 -4.89 -25.37
N ASP A 55 3.13 -5.86 -25.71
CA ASP A 55 2.76 -7.28 -25.78
C ASP A 55 3.32 -8.05 -24.57
N PRO A 56 2.47 -8.42 -23.59
CA PRO A 56 2.89 -9.15 -22.40
C PRO A 56 3.47 -10.53 -22.68
N ASP A 57 3.10 -11.16 -23.80
CA ASP A 57 3.62 -12.49 -24.17
C ASP A 57 5.09 -12.43 -24.63
N LEU A 58 5.59 -11.23 -24.94
CA LEU A 58 6.98 -10.96 -25.30
C LEU A 58 7.80 -10.42 -24.13
N TRP A 59 7.21 -10.25 -22.96
CA TRP A 59 7.93 -9.79 -21.79
C TRP A 59 8.96 -10.83 -21.34
N PRO A 60 10.10 -10.40 -20.77
CA PRO A 60 11.11 -11.35 -20.34
C PRO A 60 10.59 -12.27 -19.22
N ASP A 61 10.86 -13.57 -19.28
CA ASP A 61 10.38 -14.55 -18.28
C ASP A 61 10.84 -14.25 -16.84
N TRP A 62 11.92 -13.48 -16.67
CA TRP A 62 12.41 -13.05 -15.35
C TRP A 62 11.61 -11.89 -14.77
N LEU A 63 10.87 -11.16 -15.61
CA LEU A 63 9.86 -10.20 -15.20
C LEU A 63 8.72 -11.03 -14.64
N ASP A 64 8.74 -11.26 -13.33
CA ASP A 64 7.70 -11.99 -12.62
C ASP A 64 6.72 -10.98 -11.99
N PRO A 65 5.90 -10.26 -12.79
CA PRO A 65 5.06 -9.19 -12.26
C PRO A 65 4.01 -9.79 -11.34
N ARG A 66 3.72 -9.04 -10.29
CA ARG A 66 2.72 -9.41 -9.30
C ARG A 66 1.89 -8.20 -8.96
N ALA A 67 0.64 -8.44 -8.61
CA ALA A 67 -0.24 -7.39 -8.12
C ALA A 67 -0.93 -7.82 -6.82
N ILE A 68 -1.37 -6.85 -6.04
CA ILE A 68 -2.30 -7.07 -4.94
C ILE A 68 -3.57 -6.30 -5.26
N VAL A 69 -4.71 -6.92 -4.95
CA VAL A 69 -6.00 -6.24 -4.84
C VAL A 69 -6.35 -6.10 -3.37
N ILE A 70 -6.40 -4.87 -2.87
CA ILE A 70 -6.73 -4.59 -1.46
C ILE A 70 -8.18 -4.13 -1.40
N THR A 71 -9.05 -4.95 -0.82
CA THR A 71 -10.43 -4.56 -0.55
C THR A 71 -10.50 -3.61 0.63
N ALA A 72 -11.19 -2.49 0.45
CA ALA A 72 -11.33 -1.44 1.43
C ALA A 72 -12.79 -0.99 1.51
N GLY A 73 -13.43 -1.16 2.68
CA GLY A 73 -14.86 -0.90 2.83
C GLY A 73 -15.75 -1.96 2.16
N ARG A 74 -16.93 -1.55 1.65
CA ARG A 74 -17.99 -2.48 1.18
C ARG A 74 -17.82 -2.98 -0.25
N SER A 75 -17.07 -2.29 -1.11
CA SER A 75 -16.94 -2.65 -2.53
C SER A 75 -15.71 -2.08 -3.24
N ASP A 76 -15.01 -1.14 -2.62
CA ASP A 76 -13.91 -0.46 -3.28
C ASP A 76 -12.63 -1.27 -3.12
N THR A 77 -11.80 -1.28 -4.17
CA THR A 77 -10.53 -2.01 -4.17
C THR A 77 -9.41 -1.11 -4.62
N LEU A 78 -8.24 -1.22 -4.02
CA LEU A 78 -7.00 -0.68 -4.56
C LEU A 78 -6.32 -1.77 -5.38
N LEU A 79 -5.71 -1.38 -6.50
CA LEU A 79 -4.84 -2.25 -7.29
C LEU A 79 -3.40 -1.75 -7.13
N ILE A 80 -2.50 -2.62 -6.74
CA ILE A 80 -1.08 -2.30 -6.63
C ILE A 80 -0.30 -3.31 -7.45
N VAL A 81 0.47 -2.83 -8.41
CA VAL A 81 1.37 -3.64 -9.22
C VAL A 81 2.79 -3.42 -8.70
N ARG A 82 3.54 -4.50 -8.51
CA ARG A 82 4.98 -4.43 -8.27
C ARG A 82 5.73 -4.95 -9.48
N GLU A 83 6.82 -4.27 -9.78
CA GLU A 83 7.78 -4.68 -10.78
C GLU A 83 9.18 -4.81 -10.15
N PRO A 84 9.92 -5.90 -10.42
CA PRO A 84 11.31 -6.06 -9.97
C PRO A 84 12.24 -5.08 -10.70
N TYR A 85 12.43 -3.90 -10.12
CA TYR A 85 13.25 -2.85 -10.72
C TYR A 85 14.72 -2.95 -10.26
N ARG A 86 15.67 -2.81 -11.18
CA ARG A 86 17.12 -2.83 -10.85
C ARG A 86 17.56 -1.52 -10.23
N ALA A 87 18.59 -1.56 -9.37
CA ALA A 87 19.15 -0.39 -8.68
C ALA A 87 19.21 0.86 -9.59
N PRO A 88 18.83 2.05 -9.07
CA PRO A 88 18.87 2.45 -7.66
C PRO A 88 17.51 2.57 -6.95
N CYS A 89 16.42 2.02 -7.51
CA CYS A 89 15.04 2.12 -7.00
C CYS A 89 14.77 1.37 -5.67
N GLY A 90 15.80 0.74 -5.07
CA GLY A 90 15.62 -0.19 -3.97
C GLY A 90 15.50 -1.61 -4.51
N GLN A 91 14.29 -2.17 -4.47
CA GLN A 91 14.01 -3.53 -4.95
C GLN A 91 12.85 -3.59 -5.95
N PHE A 92 11.82 -2.76 -5.74
CA PHE A 92 10.62 -2.76 -6.57
C PHE A 92 10.19 -1.35 -6.93
N LEU A 93 9.60 -1.22 -8.12
CA LEU A 93 8.73 -0.11 -8.47
C LEU A 93 7.29 -0.53 -8.15
N PHE A 94 6.60 0.26 -7.33
CA PHE A 94 5.19 0.07 -7.02
C PHE A 94 4.34 1.04 -7.83
N LEU A 95 3.46 0.51 -8.69
CA LEU A 95 2.46 1.28 -9.42
C LEU A 95 1.12 1.12 -8.70
N ILE A 96 0.58 2.24 -8.21
CA ILE A 96 -0.55 2.23 -7.29
C ILE A 96 -1.76 2.87 -7.95
N PHE A 97 -2.88 2.17 -7.92
CA PHE A 97 -4.13 2.57 -8.53
C PHE A 97 -5.23 2.65 -7.48
N GLY A 98 -5.97 3.75 -7.52
CA GLY A 98 -7.12 3.99 -6.67
C GLY A 98 -8.30 3.06 -6.98
N PRO A 99 -9.43 3.25 -6.29
CA PRO A 99 -10.67 2.56 -6.60
C PRO A 99 -11.12 2.84 -8.04
N PRO A 100 -11.88 1.90 -8.63
CA PRO A 100 -12.45 2.11 -9.96
C PRO A 100 -13.45 3.26 -9.91
N GLY A 101 -13.33 4.17 -10.87
CA GLY A 101 -14.30 5.21 -11.15
C GLY A 101 -15.56 4.65 -11.80
N THR A 102 -16.53 5.53 -12.06
CA THR A 102 -17.80 5.18 -12.72
C THR A 102 -17.63 4.67 -14.15
N ASP A 103 -16.53 5.05 -14.80
CA ASP A 103 -16.12 4.62 -16.14
C ASP A 103 -15.25 3.36 -16.13
N GLY A 104 -15.00 2.77 -14.95
CA GLY A 104 -14.13 1.62 -14.75
C GLY A 104 -12.64 1.94 -14.77
N THR A 105 -12.25 3.21 -14.98
CA THR A 105 -10.84 3.63 -14.93
C THR A 105 -10.37 3.78 -13.49
N ARG A 106 -9.05 3.70 -13.26
CA ARG A 106 -8.46 3.89 -11.92
C ARG A 106 -7.49 5.06 -11.95
N SER A 107 -7.53 5.91 -10.91
CA SER A 107 -6.55 6.98 -10.77
C SER A 107 -5.21 6.43 -10.26
N ARG A 108 -4.14 6.67 -11.01
CA ARG A 108 -2.78 6.25 -10.66
C ARG A 108 -2.10 7.27 -9.74
N LEU A 109 -1.34 6.79 -8.76
CA LEU A 109 -0.43 7.62 -7.96
C LEU A 109 0.82 7.97 -8.79
N GLY A 110 0.76 9.09 -9.51
CA GLY A 110 1.89 9.60 -10.30
C GLY A 110 2.55 8.52 -11.17
N ASP A 111 3.88 8.54 -11.23
CA ASP A 111 4.66 7.56 -11.99
C ASP A 111 4.91 6.25 -11.22
N GLY A 112 4.48 6.16 -9.97
CA GLY A 112 4.79 5.07 -9.05
C GLY A 112 5.83 5.44 -8.00
N PHE A 113 6.14 4.50 -7.12
CA PHE A 113 7.07 4.70 -6.01
C PHE A 113 8.11 3.60 -5.93
N CYS A 114 9.38 4.00 -5.89
CA CYS A 114 10.52 3.12 -5.69
C CYS A 114 10.68 2.78 -4.22
N ALA A 115 10.55 1.50 -3.84
CA ALA A 115 10.71 1.05 -2.46
C ALA A 115 11.21 -0.40 -2.34
N GLY A 116 11.71 -0.73 -1.16
CA GLY A 116 11.98 -2.11 -0.78
C GLY A 116 10.71 -2.83 -0.30
N THR A 117 9.87 -2.12 0.44
CA THR A 117 8.73 -2.71 1.14
C THR A 117 7.48 -1.85 1.07
N LEU A 118 6.32 -2.53 1.07
CA LEU A 118 4.98 -1.94 1.16
C LEU A 118 4.25 -2.52 2.38
N GLY A 119 3.86 -1.65 3.30
CA GLY A 119 2.95 -1.95 4.41
C GLY A 119 1.56 -1.36 4.18
N ILE A 120 0.52 -2.05 4.64
CA ILE A 120 -0.87 -1.59 4.60
C ILE A 120 -1.30 -1.28 6.03
N ALA A 121 -1.62 -0.01 6.30
CA ALA A 121 -2.06 0.43 7.61
C ALA A 121 -3.57 0.76 7.59
N PRO A 122 -4.43 -0.07 8.21
CA PRO A 122 -5.85 0.22 8.28
C PRO A 122 -6.09 1.53 9.05
N GLN A 123 -7.06 2.32 8.60
CA GLN A 123 -7.41 3.60 9.20
C GLN A 123 -8.76 3.52 9.91
N ARG A 124 -8.79 3.96 11.17
CA ARG A 124 -10.04 4.03 11.93
C ARG A 124 -10.97 5.07 11.29
N PHE A 125 -12.22 4.69 11.02
CA PHE A 125 -13.26 5.55 10.43
C PHE A 125 -13.02 5.98 8.97
N GLN A 126 -12.12 5.32 8.25
CA GLN A 126 -11.91 5.55 6.82
C GLN A 126 -12.23 4.26 6.05
N SER A 127 -12.70 4.40 4.82
CA SER A 127 -12.94 3.24 3.94
C SER A 127 -11.64 2.65 3.41
N MET A 128 -10.60 3.48 3.23
CA MET A 128 -9.32 3.11 2.61
C MET A 128 -8.17 3.02 3.61
N PRO A 129 -7.27 2.04 3.48
CA PRO A 129 -6.04 1.99 4.26
C PRO A 129 -5.04 3.05 3.77
N ASP A 130 -4.05 3.32 4.60
CA ASP A 130 -2.84 4.00 4.15
C ASP A 130 -1.84 2.98 3.62
N LEU A 131 -1.10 3.38 2.59
CA LEU A 131 0.02 2.61 2.07
C LEU A 131 1.30 3.25 2.59
N ILE A 132 2.14 2.44 3.23
CA ILE A 132 3.41 2.86 3.82
C ILE A 132 4.52 2.21 3.01
N PHE A 133 5.33 3.02 2.36
CA PHE A 133 6.50 2.58 1.63
C PHE A 133 7.76 2.87 2.43
N SER A 134 8.59 1.85 2.59
CA SER A 134 9.85 1.93 3.31
C SER A 134 11.02 1.47 2.46
N GLU A 135 12.20 1.97 2.81
CA GLU A 135 13.43 1.81 2.03
C GLU A 135 13.30 2.42 0.64
N GLY A 136 12.44 3.44 0.53
CA GLY A 136 12.20 4.12 -0.72
C GLY A 136 13.36 4.98 -1.14
N ARG A 137 13.55 5.13 -2.44
CA ARG A 137 14.58 6.01 -2.99
C ARG A 137 14.02 6.86 -4.09
N ARG A 138 14.35 8.15 -4.06
CA ARG A 138 13.99 9.09 -5.12
C ARG A 138 15.21 9.89 -5.52
N LYS A 139 15.36 10.13 -6.83
CA LYS A 139 16.35 11.06 -7.34
C LYS A 139 15.92 12.48 -6.96
N ASP A 140 16.74 13.15 -6.16
CA ASP A 140 16.55 14.53 -5.78
C ASP A 140 16.70 15.43 -7.01
N ALA A 141 15.75 16.36 -7.20
CA ALA A 141 15.73 17.21 -8.38
C ALA A 141 16.81 18.29 -8.37
N ALA A 142 17.32 18.68 -7.19
CA ALA A 142 18.27 19.77 -7.04
C ALA A 142 19.72 19.30 -7.27
N ASP A 143 20.10 18.14 -6.72
CA ASP A 143 21.46 17.61 -6.81
C ASP A 143 21.59 16.34 -7.66
N GLY A 144 20.47 15.75 -8.11
CA GLY A 144 20.46 14.55 -8.92
C GLY A 144 20.86 13.28 -8.17
N LEU A 145 21.06 13.35 -6.84
CA LEU A 145 21.46 12.21 -6.03
C LEU A 145 20.24 11.39 -5.59
N TRP A 146 20.43 10.08 -5.45
CA TRP A 146 19.39 9.20 -4.92
C TRP A 146 19.36 9.29 -3.39
N LYS A 147 18.26 9.82 -2.85
CA LYS A 147 18.04 9.96 -1.41
C LYS A 147 17.02 8.95 -0.93
N ARG A 148 17.17 8.50 0.31
CA ARG A 148 16.15 7.68 0.97
C ARG A 148 14.92 8.55 1.23
N VAL A 149 13.77 8.05 0.82
CA VAL A 149 12.47 8.67 1.04
C VAL A 149 11.54 7.54 1.46
N ASP A 150 11.13 7.52 2.72
CA ASP A 150 10.01 6.68 3.13
C ASP A 150 8.74 7.53 2.97
N GLN A 151 7.66 6.95 2.46
CA GLN A 151 6.46 7.71 2.10
C GLN A 151 5.22 6.99 2.59
N ARG A 152 4.30 7.74 3.19
CA ARG A 152 2.93 7.29 3.45
C ARG A 152 2.01 7.99 2.47
N VAL A 153 1.16 7.23 1.80
CA VAL A 153 0.13 7.77 0.91
C VAL A 153 -1.25 7.28 1.31
N ARG A 154 -2.24 8.09 0.96
CA ARG A 154 -3.63 7.85 1.29
C ARG A 154 -4.51 8.18 0.09
N TRP A 155 -5.52 7.34 -0.13
CA TRP A 155 -6.61 7.68 -1.04
C TRP A 155 -7.64 8.56 -0.33
N THR A 156 -8.03 9.66 -0.97
CA THR A 156 -9.08 10.58 -0.50
C THR A 156 -10.17 10.72 -1.57
N ALA A 157 -11.27 11.41 -1.26
CA ALA A 157 -12.31 11.72 -2.25
C ALA A 157 -11.77 12.50 -3.47
N ASN A 158 -10.66 13.21 -3.31
CA ASN A 158 -10.03 14.00 -4.37
C ASN A 158 -8.81 13.30 -5.00
N GLY A 159 -8.58 12.03 -4.68
CA GLY A 159 -7.45 11.24 -5.17
C GLY A 159 -6.35 11.01 -4.15
N TRP A 160 -5.17 10.67 -4.65
CA TRP A 160 -4.01 10.34 -3.83
C TRP A 160 -3.39 11.56 -3.17
N VAL A 161 -3.07 11.43 -1.88
CA VAL A 161 -2.29 12.43 -1.12
C VAL A 161 -1.12 11.77 -0.42
N THR A 162 0.00 12.47 -0.34
CA THR A 162 1.09 12.12 0.58
C THR A 162 0.70 12.57 1.98
N VAL A 163 0.76 11.65 2.93
CA VAL A 163 0.57 11.95 4.34
C VAL A 163 1.95 12.16 4.92
N ASP A 164 2.25 13.37 5.38
CA ASP A 164 3.52 13.65 6.04
C ASP A 164 3.69 12.72 7.25
N THR A 165 4.53 11.71 7.08
CA THR A 165 5.22 11.11 8.19
C THR A 165 6.25 12.14 8.58
N GLY A 166 6.10 12.78 9.75
CA GLY A 166 7.14 13.66 10.29
C GLY A 166 8.52 12.99 10.22
N PRO A 167 9.61 13.76 10.35
CA PRO A 167 10.97 13.25 10.14
C PRO A 167 11.14 11.91 10.86
N ALA A 168 11.66 10.91 10.15
CA ALA A 168 11.90 9.59 10.69
C ALA A 168 12.61 9.74 12.06
N PRO A 169 12.15 9.05 13.13
CA PRO A 169 12.82 9.12 14.42
C PRO A 169 14.24 8.59 14.24
N GLY A 170 15.22 9.50 14.13
CA GLY A 170 16.61 9.15 13.84
C GLY A 170 17.41 10.19 13.05
N THR A 171 16.78 11.08 12.27
CA THR A 171 17.49 12.26 11.76
C THR A 171 17.46 13.36 12.80
N SER A 172 18.31 13.19 13.82
CA SER A 172 18.80 14.31 14.62
C SER A 172 19.47 15.30 13.67
N SER A 173 18.74 16.34 13.27
CA SER A 173 19.39 17.59 12.89
C SER A 173 20.03 18.10 14.18
N ASN A 174 21.32 17.81 14.39
CA ASN A 174 22.10 18.43 15.45
C ASN A 174 21.85 19.96 15.37
N PRO A 175 21.22 20.60 16.37
CA PRO A 175 21.05 22.05 16.36
C PRO A 175 22.36 22.79 16.70
N PHE A 176 23.49 22.09 16.80
CA PHE A 176 24.75 22.59 17.37
C PHE A 176 25.92 22.76 16.40
N SER A 177 25.68 22.76 15.08
CA SER A 177 26.76 23.01 14.09
C SER A 177 27.03 24.51 13.81
N GLY A 178 26.42 25.43 14.57
CA GLY A 178 26.53 26.88 14.35
C GLY A 178 27.46 27.65 15.27
N LEU A 179 28.35 26.99 16.04
CA LEU A 179 29.15 27.69 17.07
C LEU A 179 30.64 27.31 17.08
N PHE A 180 31.27 27.07 15.93
CA PHE A 180 32.74 27.23 15.80
C PHE A 180 33.12 27.53 14.35
N GLY A 181 33.63 28.74 14.08
CA GLY A 181 34.26 29.03 12.78
C GLY A 181 34.41 30.50 12.39
N LYS A 182 35.31 31.20 13.10
CA LYS A 182 35.88 32.56 12.84
C LYS A 182 35.12 33.76 13.38
#